data_AF-A0A063ZCB8-F1
#
_entry.id   AF-A0A063ZCB8-F1
#
_cell.length_a   1.000
_cell.length_b   1.000
_cell.length_c   1.000
_cell.angle_alpha   90.00
_cell.angle_beta   90.00
_cell.angle_gamma   90.00
#
_symmetry.space_group_name_H-M   'P 1'
#
loop_
_entity.id
_entity.type
_entity.pdbx_description
1 polymer ?
#
loop_
_entity_poly.entity_id
_entity_poly.type
_entity_poly.pdbx_seq_one_letter_code
_entity_poly.pdbx_strand_id
1 'polypeptide(L)'
;MLLRLPPAEEQRRIAAVLSTIDEAIEKTEALIDKLRQVKAGLMQDLLTKGIDEEGRVRSEETHAFKDSEIGRVPVEWEISSIGQVATFVGSGITPSGGSRVYKANGIPFLRSQNIHVGGLRLDNVACIDEKIHNSMQRTKLQPYDVLLNITGASIGRCTFVPQDFGEGNVNQHVCI
;
A
#
# COMPACT_ATOMS: atom_id res chain seq x y z
N MET A 1 -8.98 23.42 41.87
CA MET A 1 -8.59 22.00 41.79
C MET A 1 -7.51 21.77 42.84
N LEU A 2 -7.76 20.91 43.85
CA LEU A 2 -6.78 20.59 44.91
C LEU A 2 -5.98 19.35 44.49
N LEU A 3 -4.69 19.52 44.20
CA LEU A 3 -3.76 18.41 43.98
C LEU A 3 -3.16 17.98 45.32
N ARG A 4 -3.17 16.68 45.61
CA ARG A 4 -2.41 16.13 46.74
C ARG A 4 -0.93 16.21 46.40
N LEU A 5 -0.16 16.91 47.23
CA LEU A 5 1.28 17.06 47.07
C LEU A 5 2.00 15.98 47.89
N PRO A 6 2.65 14.99 47.26
CA PRO A 6 3.46 14.03 48.00
C PRO A 6 4.73 14.70 48.57
N PRO A 7 5.46 14.08 49.51
CA PRO A 7 6.73 14.61 50.01
C PRO A 7 7.74 14.82 48.88
N ALA A 8 8.69 15.76 49.07
CA ALA A 8 9.63 16.17 48.04
C ALA A 8 10.53 15.03 47.49
N GLU A 9 10.77 13.99 48.28
CA GLU A 9 11.51 12.80 47.84
C GLU A 9 10.68 11.95 46.87
N GLU A 10 9.42 11.73 47.20
CA GLU A 10 8.48 10.99 46.35
C GLU A 10 8.22 11.75 45.04
N GLN A 11 8.06 13.08 45.10
CA GLN A 11 7.98 13.93 43.90
C GLN A 11 9.20 13.76 42.99
N ARG A 12 10.41 13.76 43.55
CA ARG A 12 11.66 13.55 42.78
C ARG A 12 11.72 12.17 42.14
N ARG A 13 11.27 11.13 42.85
CA ARG A 13 11.22 9.77 42.31
C ARG A 13 10.20 9.64 41.18
N ILE A 14 9.00 10.21 41.35
CA ILE A 14 7.97 10.25 40.30
C ILE A 14 8.51 10.99 39.08
N ALA A 15 9.09 12.18 39.27
CA ALA A 15 9.67 12.97 38.19
C ALA A 15 10.77 12.20 37.45
N ALA A 16 11.68 11.54 38.17
CA ALA A 16 12.75 10.75 37.55
C ALA A 16 12.21 9.59 36.69
N VAL A 17 11.19 8.86 37.17
CA VAL A 17 10.55 7.78 36.40
C VAL A 17 9.88 8.33 35.14
N LEU A 18 9.11 9.41 35.27
CA LEU A 18 8.43 10.03 34.12
C LEU A 18 9.44 10.58 33.11
N SER A 19 10.47 11.29 33.55
CA SER A 19 11.53 11.79 32.66
C SER A 19 12.26 10.68 31.93
N THR A 20 12.50 9.53 32.58
CA THR A 20 13.11 8.37 31.92
C THR A 20 12.21 7.82 30.80
N ILE A 21 10.90 7.79 31.01
CA ILE A 21 9.93 7.36 30.00
C ILE A 21 9.87 8.37 28.86
N ASP A 22 9.82 9.67 29.17
CA ASP A 22 9.81 10.74 28.16
C ASP A 22 11.07 10.69 27.29
N GLU A 23 12.26 10.54 27.88
CA GLU A 23 13.51 10.35 27.12
C GLU A 23 13.49 9.11 26.21
N ALA A 24 12.89 8.01 26.67
CA ALA A 24 12.77 6.80 25.87
C ALA A 24 11.81 6.99 24.68
N ILE A 25 10.71 7.73 24.88
CA ILE A 25 9.78 8.11 23.81
C ILE A 25 10.52 8.96 22.77
N GLU A 26 11.17 10.04 23.19
CA GLU A 26 11.91 10.95 22.30
C GLU A 26 12.97 10.21 21.46
N LYS A 27 13.76 9.33 22.10
CA LYS A 27 14.78 8.52 21.40
C LYS A 27 14.15 7.56 20.40
N THR A 28 12.99 6.99 20.73
CA THR A 28 12.29 6.05 19.84
C THR A 28 11.70 6.78 18.63
N GLU A 29 11.11 7.95 18.83
CA GLU A 29 10.59 8.79 17.75
C GLU A 29 11.69 9.23 16.78
N ALA A 30 12.83 9.68 17.31
CA ALA A 30 14.00 10.03 16.49
C ALA A 30 14.51 8.82 15.67
N LEU A 31 14.50 7.61 16.25
CA LEU A 31 14.88 6.39 15.54
C LEU A 31 13.88 6.04 14.43
N ILE A 32 12.58 6.17 14.68
CA ILE A 32 11.52 5.94 13.69
C ILE A 32 11.72 6.86 12.48
N ASP A 33 11.98 8.14 12.73
CA ASP A 33 12.18 9.10 11.64
C ASP A 33 13.44 8.82 10.83
N LYS A 34 14.53 8.45 11.49
CA LYS A 34 15.74 7.98 10.81
C LYS A 34 15.48 6.75 9.94
N LEU A 35 14.74 5.76 10.46
CA LEU A 35 14.39 4.55 9.71
C LEU A 35 13.48 4.84 8.52
N ARG A 36 12.54 5.80 8.64
CA ARG A 36 11.71 6.25 7.52
C ARG A 36 12.54 6.85 6.40
N GLN A 37 13.53 7.68 6.73
CA GLN A 37 14.44 8.27 5.75
C GLN A 37 15.29 7.20 5.05
N VAL A 38 15.89 6.28 5.81
CA VAL A 38 16.68 5.17 5.27
C VAL A 38 15.82 4.30 4.35
N LYS A 39 14.59 3.96 4.77
CA LYS A 39 13.64 3.19 3.95
C LYS A 39 13.34 3.89 2.62
N ALA A 40 13.09 5.20 2.65
CA ALA A 40 12.77 5.96 1.45
C ALA A 40 13.96 5.99 0.47
N GLY A 41 15.16 6.27 0.96
CA GLY A 41 16.39 6.26 0.14
C GLY A 41 16.70 4.88 -0.43
N LEU A 42 16.64 3.84 0.40
CA LEU A 42 16.89 2.47 -0.04
C LEU A 42 15.87 2.02 -1.10
N MET A 43 14.59 2.35 -0.93
CA MET A 43 13.57 2.02 -1.92
C MET A 43 13.84 2.72 -3.26
N GLN A 44 14.27 3.99 -3.22
CA GLN A 44 14.68 4.71 -4.43
C GLN A 44 15.85 4.01 -5.12
N ASP A 45 16.87 3.64 -4.37
CA ASP A 45 18.04 2.94 -4.92
C ASP A 45 17.66 1.57 -5.50
N LEU A 46 16.88 0.76 -4.77
CA LEU A 46 16.48 -0.58 -5.23
C LEU A 46 15.62 -0.53 -6.50
N LEU A 47 14.67 0.42 -6.58
CA LEU A 47 13.75 0.52 -7.71
C LEU A 47 14.35 1.21 -8.95
N THR A 48 15.54 1.81 -8.83
CA THR A 48 16.22 2.46 -9.97
C THR A 48 17.55 1.83 -10.35
N LYS A 49 18.25 1.21 -9.41
CA LYS A 49 19.57 0.59 -9.60
C LYS A 49 19.54 -0.94 -9.48
N GLY A 50 18.57 -1.49 -8.76
CA GLY A 50 18.50 -2.93 -8.49
C GLY A 50 19.62 -3.43 -7.58
N ILE A 51 19.79 -4.75 -7.56
CA ILE A 51 20.83 -5.44 -6.79
C ILE A 51 21.68 -6.34 -7.70
N ASP A 52 22.95 -6.52 -7.34
CA ASP A 52 23.86 -7.46 -8.00
C ASP A 52 23.68 -8.91 -7.51
N GLU A 53 24.49 -9.81 -8.05
CA GLU A 53 24.47 -11.24 -7.75
C GLU A 53 24.80 -11.55 -6.29
N GLU A 54 25.53 -10.65 -5.60
CA GLU A 54 25.84 -10.73 -4.18
C GLU A 54 24.79 -10.04 -3.29
N GLY A 55 23.72 -9.50 -3.88
CA GLY A 55 22.63 -8.82 -3.17
C GLY A 55 22.94 -7.41 -2.71
N ARG A 56 23.95 -6.75 -3.30
CA ARG A 56 24.33 -5.37 -3.00
C ARG A 56 23.67 -4.42 -3.98
N VAL A 57 23.35 -3.22 -3.51
CA VAL A 57 22.79 -2.17 -4.37
C VAL A 57 23.82 -1.77 -5.41
N ARG A 58 23.44 -1.80 -6.69
CA ARG A 58 24.33 -1.39 -7.78
C ARG A 58 24.59 0.10 -7.79
N SER A 59 25.68 0.50 -8.41
CA SER A 59 26.05 1.89 -8.62
C SER A 59 26.83 2.06 -9.93
N GLU A 60 27.00 3.29 -10.42
CA GLU A 60 27.72 3.52 -11.67
C GLU A 60 29.23 3.22 -11.56
N GLU A 61 29.77 3.18 -10.35
CA GLU A 61 31.14 2.74 -10.09
C GLU A 61 31.32 1.22 -10.21
N THR A 62 30.22 0.46 -10.06
CA THR A 62 30.24 -1.01 -10.02
C THR A 62 29.65 -1.66 -11.26
N HIS A 63 28.66 -1.03 -11.89
CA HIS A 63 27.89 -1.59 -13.00
C HIS A 63 27.62 -0.55 -14.09
N ALA A 64 27.36 -1.00 -15.31
CA ALA A 64 27.02 -0.12 -16.42
C ALA A 64 25.54 0.31 -16.35
N PHE A 65 25.28 1.58 -16.67
CA PHE A 65 23.95 2.16 -16.75
C PHE A 65 23.72 2.76 -18.14
N LYS A 66 22.45 2.87 -18.53
CA LYS A 66 22.00 3.56 -19.75
C LYS A 66 20.94 4.61 -19.42
N ASP A 67 20.83 5.61 -20.28
CA ASP A 67 19.74 6.57 -20.24
C ASP A 67 18.44 5.92 -20.74
N SER A 68 17.32 6.29 -20.11
CA SER A 68 15.99 5.86 -20.50
C SER A 68 14.94 6.93 -20.20
N GLU A 69 13.71 6.71 -20.67
CA GLU A 69 12.57 7.63 -20.44
C GLU A 69 12.22 7.79 -18.96
N ILE A 70 12.60 6.84 -18.10
CA ILE A 70 12.36 6.87 -16.65
C ILE A 70 13.62 7.22 -15.84
N GLY A 71 14.68 7.66 -16.51
CA GLY A 71 15.97 8.00 -15.91
C GLY A 71 17.07 6.98 -16.20
N ARG A 72 18.17 7.06 -15.44
CA ARG A 72 19.31 6.14 -15.53
C ARG A 72 18.94 4.79 -14.94
N VAL A 73 19.11 3.72 -15.70
CA VAL A 73 18.82 2.33 -15.27
C VAL A 73 19.96 1.40 -15.66
N PRO A 74 20.10 0.23 -15.02
CA PRO A 74 21.07 -0.79 -15.43
C PRO A 74 20.93 -1.15 -16.92
N VAL A 75 22.05 -1.39 -17.59
CA VAL A 75 22.05 -1.66 -19.05
C VAL A 75 21.19 -2.87 -19.42
N GLU A 76 21.12 -3.88 -18.55
CA GLU A 76 20.35 -5.10 -18.77
C GLU A 76 18.85 -4.95 -18.52
N TRP A 77 18.38 -3.84 -17.91
CA TRP A 77 16.95 -3.63 -17.71
C TRP A 77 16.27 -3.22 -19.03
N GLU A 78 15.16 -3.88 -19.35
CA GLU A 78 14.31 -3.51 -20.47
C GLU A 78 13.23 -2.52 -20.01
N ILE A 79 12.95 -1.51 -20.84
CA ILE A 79 11.89 -0.55 -20.60
C ILE A 79 10.65 -1.01 -21.35
N SER A 80 9.57 -1.24 -20.62
CA SER A 80 8.29 -1.70 -21.17
C SER A 80 7.13 -0.95 -20.53
N SER A 81 6.05 -0.78 -21.28
CA SER A 81 4.81 -0.23 -20.74
C SER A 81 4.02 -1.32 -20.01
N ILE A 82 3.20 -0.94 -19.02
CA ILE A 82 2.37 -1.90 -18.27
C ILE A 82 1.49 -2.72 -19.22
N GLY A 83 0.94 -2.12 -20.27
CA GLY A 83 0.09 -2.82 -21.24
C GLY A 83 0.79 -3.90 -22.06
N GLN A 84 2.13 -3.93 -22.10
CA GLN A 84 2.90 -4.98 -22.77
C GLN A 84 3.18 -6.19 -21.86
N VAL A 85 3.13 -5.99 -20.54
CA VAL A 85 3.46 -7.02 -19.54
C VAL A 85 2.25 -7.54 -18.78
N ALA A 86 1.18 -6.75 -18.69
CA ALA A 86 -0.07 -7.13 -18.06
C ALA A 86 -1.01 -7.81 -19.05
N THR A 87 -1.74 -8.82 -18.60
CA THR A 87 -2.77 -9.51 -19.40
C THR A 87 -4.01 -8.65 -19.64
N PHE A 88 -4.28 -7.72 -18.72
CA PHE A 88 -5.38 -6.77 -18.79
C PHE A 88 -5.00 -5.53 -17.99
N VAL A 89 -5.43 -4.36 -18.47
CA VAL A 89 -5.36 -3.10 -17.74
C VAL A 89 -6.67 -2.38 -17.96
N GLY A 90 -7.43 -2.13 -16.90
CA GLY A 90 -8.70 -1.44 -17.05
C GLY A 90 -9.38 -1.06 -15.74
N SER A 91 -10.23 -0.05 -15.80
CA SER A 91 -11.07 0.31 -14.66
C SER A 91 -12.16 -0.72 -14.43
N GLY A 92 -12.56 -0.87 -13.16
CA GLY A 92 -13.74 -1.60 -12.76
C GLY A 92 -15.05 -1.04 -13.35
N ILE A 93 -16.18 -1.61 -12.93
CA ILE A 93 -17.52 -1.22 -13.42
C ILE A 93 -18.39 -0.84 -12.24
N THR A 94 -19.25 0.17 -12.39
CA THR A 94 -20.35 0.43 -11.45
C THR A 94 -21.63 -0.22 -12.01
N PRO A 95 -22.23 -1.21 -11.34
CA PRO A 95 -23.46 -1.82 -11.79
C PRO A 95 -24.60 -0.79 -11.95
N SER A 96 -25.48 -1.01 -12.92
CA SER A 96 -26.69 -0.20 -13.10
C SER A 96 -27.52 -0.21 -11.81
N GLY A 97 -27.79 0.97 -11.26
CA GLY A 97 -28.46 1.13 -9.96
C GLY A 97 -27.54 1.56 -8.82
N GLY A 98 -26.21 1.55 -9.02
CA GLY A 98 -25.23 2.05 -8.07
C GLY A 98 -25.32 1.33 -6.71
N SER A 99 -25.25 2.06 -5.61
CA SER A 99 -25.29 1.45 -4.27
C SER A 99 -26.59 0.71 -3.93
N ARG A 100 -27.68 0.94 -4.67
CA ARG A 100 -28.97 0.26 -4.45
C ARG A 100 -28.93 -1.23 -4.76
N VAL A 101 -27.96 -1.67 -5.56
CA VAL A 101 -27.81 -3.10 -5.90
C VAL A 101 -26.97 -3.88 -4.91
N TYR A 102 -26.32 -3.19 -3.95
CA TYR A 102 -25.51 -3.86 -2.94
C TYR A 102 -26.40 -4.72 -2.03
N LYS A 103 -25.86 -5.87 -1.65
CA LYS A 103 -26.51 -6.87 -0.80
C LYS A 103 -25.76 -6.98 0.52
N ALA A 104 -26.45 -7.46 1.55
CA ALA A 104 -25.84 -7.75 2.85
C ALA A 104 -24.82 -8.91 2.77
N ASN A 105 -25.06 -9.87 1.87
CA ASN A 105 -24.20 -11.02 1.61
C ASN A 105 -24.12 -11.26 0.10
N GLY A 106 -23.03 -11.90 -0.37
CA GLY A 106 -22.81 -12.21 -1.78
C GLY A 106 -21.34 -12.09 -2.15
N ILE A 107 -21.07 -11.85 -3.43
CA ILE A 107 -19.71 -11.74 -3.97
C ILE A 107 -19.11 -10.37 -3.60
N PRO A 108 -17.90 -10.31 -3.01
CA PRO A 108 -17.21 -9.07 -2.70
C PRO A 108 -17.09 -8.11 -3.89
N PHE A 109 -17.42 -6.84 -3.65
CA PHE A 109 -17.30 -5.75 -4.61
C PHE A 109 -16.39 -4.66 -4.05
N LEU A 110 -15.12 -4.71 -4.46
CA LEU A 110 -14.06 -3.84 -3.97
C LEU A 110 -14.22 -2.42 -4.53
N ARG A 111 -14.32 -1.45 -3.63
CA ARG A 111 -14.29 -0.02 -3.93
C ARG A 111 -12.94 0.58 -3.58
N SER A 112 -12.73 1.85 -3.94
CA SER A 112 -11.48 2.56 -3.63
C SER A 112 -11.13 2.59 -2.14
N GLN A 113 -12.16 2.58 -1.27
CA GLN A 113 -11.99 2.50 0.19
C GLN A 113 -11.43 1.15 0.69
N ASN A 114 -11.50 0.09 -0.13
CA ASN A 114 -11.00 -1.23 0.26
C ASN A 114 -9.51 -1.39 -0.09
N ILE A 115 -8.97 -0.53 -0.96
CA ILE A 115 -7.58 -0.58 -1.42
C ILE A 115 -6.70 0.30 -0.52
N HIS A 116 -5.82 -0.34 0.23
CA HIS A 116 -4.90 0.33 1.15
C HIS A 116 -3.45 -0.08 0.91
N VAL A 117 -2.54 0.83 1.28
CA VAL A 117 -1.13 0.49 1.40
C VAL A 117 -0.99 -0.63 2.42
N GLY A 118 -0.40 -1.75 2.02
CA GLY A 118 -0.19 -2.91 2.88
C GLY A 118 -1.32 -3.95 2.86
N GLY A 119 -2.38 -3.79 2.06
CA GLY A 119 -3.37 -4.84 1.86
C GLY A 119 -4.80 -4.36 1.57
N LEU A 120 -5.70 -5.33 1.45
CA LEU A 120 -7.13 -5.09 1.35
C LEU A 120 -7.76 -4.90 2.73
N ARG A 121 -8.67 -3.93 2.85
CA ARG A 121 -9.55 -3.77 4.02
C ARG A 121 -10.97 -4.15 3.64
N LEU A 122 -11.46 -5.21 4.27
CA LEU A 122 -12.76 -5.82 3.93
C LEU A 122 -13.86 -5.48 4.94
N ASP A 123 -13.55 -4.65 5.94
CA ASP A 123 -14.55 -4.10 6.85
C ASP A 123 -15.64 -3.36 6.07
N ASN A 124 -16.89 -3.80 6.20
CA ASN A 124 -18.04 -3.27 5.46
C ASN A 124 -17.84 -3.25 3.93
N VAL A 125 -17.18 -4.28 3.37
CA VAL A 125 -17.13 -4.50 1.93
C VAL A 125 -18.56 -4.61 1.38
N ALA A 126 -18.84 -4.01 0.21
CA ALA A 126 -20.14 -4.30 -0.42
C ALA A 126 -20.10 -5.70 -1.01
N CYS A 127 -21.28 -6.32 -1.03
CA CYS A 127 -21.50 -7.51 -1.82
C CYS A 127 -22.46 -7.21 -2.97
N ILE A 128 -22.29 -7.93 -4.07
CA ILE A 128 -23.22 -7.99 -5.20
C ILE A 128 -23.73 -9.42 -5.34
N ASP A 129 -24.88 -9.59 -6.02
CA ASP A 129 -25.37 -10.93 -6.33
C ASP A 129 -24.60 -11.57 -7.49
N GLU A 130 -24.77 -12.88 -7.63
CA GLU A 130 -24.11 -13.69 -8.65
C GLU A 130 -24.47 -13.24 -10.08
N LYS A 131 -25.69 -12.73 -10.29
CA LYS A 131 -26.14 -12.23 -11.59
C LYS A 131 -25.33 -11.01 -12.02
N ILE A 132 -25.12 -10.05 -11.12
CA ILE A 132 -24.29 -8.87 -11.39
C ILE A 132 -22.83 -9.28 -11.55
N HIS A 133 -22.30 -10.13 -10.67
CA HIS A 133 -20.94 -10.67 -10.77
C HIS A 133 -20.69 -11.28 -12.17
N ASN A 134 -21.59 -12.17 -12.59
CA ASN A 134 -21.47 -12.86 -13.86
C ASN A 134 -21.64 -11.95 -15.08
N SER A 135 -22.25 -10.77 -14.92
CA SER A 135 -22.34 -9.77 -16.00
C SER A 135 -21.05 -8.96 -16.18
N MET A 136 -20.15 -8.95 -15.18
CA MET A 136 -18.93 -8.14 -15.15
C MET A 136 -17.66 -9.02 -15.24
N GLN A 137 -17.67 -9.99 -16.16
CA GLN A 137 -16.58 -10.97 -16.32
C GLN A 137 -15.20 -10.33 -16.48
N ARG A 138 -15.12 -9.21 -17.20
CA ARG A 138 -13.85 -8.50 -17.47
C ARG A 138 -13.19 -7.92 -16.22
N THR A 139 -13.93 -7.71 -15.15
CA THR A 139 -13.43 -7.11 -13.91
C THR A 139 -13.47 -8.09 -12.76
N LYS A 140 -13.57 -9.40 -13.07
CA LYS A 140 -13.52 -10.47 -12.08
C LYS A 140 -12.07 -10.62 -11.60
N LEU A 141 -11.87 -10.45 -10.31
CA LEU A 141 -10.57 -10.56 -9.67
C LEU A 141 -9.96 -11.95 -9.88
N GLN A 142 -8.67 -11.98 -10.21
CA GLN A 142 -7.82 -13.15 -10.22
C GLN A 142 -6.79 -13.05 -9.08
N PRO A 143 -6.28 -14.19 -8.61
CA PRO A 143 -5.11 -14.22 -7.75
C PRO A 143 -3.96 -13.38 -8.31
N TYR A 144 -3.37 -12.54 -7.45
CA TYR A 144 -2.23 -11.66 -7.74
C TYR A 144 -2.50 -10.49 -8.68
N ASP A 145 -3.75 -10.23 -9.06
CA ASP A 145 -4.11 -8.98 -9.74
C ASP A 145 -3.65 -7.77 -8.92
N VAL A 146 -3.07 -6.78 -9.59
CA VAL A 146 -2.62 -5.53 -8.96
C VAL A 146 -3.75 -4.51 -9.03
N LEU A 147 -4.22 -4.08 -7.88
CA LEU A 147 -5.30 -3.12 -7.76
C LEU A 147 -4.75 -1.72 -7.51
N LEU A 148 -5.21 -0.74 -8.29
CA LEU A 148 -4.78 0.65 -8.20
C LEU A 148 -5.98 1.59 -8.09
N ASN A 149 -6.01 2.42 -7.07
CA ASN A 149 -6.97 3.52 -7.00
C ASN A 149 -6.60 4.61 -8.00
N ILE A 150 -7.52 4.92 -8.91
CA ILE A 150 -7.29 5.87 -10.01
C ILE A 150 -8.03 7.20 -9.84
N THR A 151 -8.86 7.35 -8.80
CA THR A 151 -9.64 8.57 -8.57
C THR A 151 -9.89 8.81 -7.07
N GLY A 152 -10.25 10.05 -6.72
CA GLY A 152 -10.62 10.46 -5.35
C GLY A 152 -9.41 10.68 -4.42
N ALA A 153 -9.69 10.90 -3.13
CA ALA A 153 -8.67 11.20 -2.12
C ALA A 153 -7.67 10.06 -1.84
N SER A 154 -7.95 8.86 -2.37
CA SER A 154 -7.12 7.66 -2.22
C SER A 154 -6.37 7.29 -3.51
N ILE A 155 -6.32 8.18 -4.50
CA ILE A 155 -5.57 7.98 -5.74
C ILE A 155 -4.12 7.58 -5.46
N GLY A 156 -3.60 6.62 -6.24
CA GLY A 156 -2.24 6.11 -6.10
C GLY A 156 -2.05 5.03 -5.02
N ARG A 157 -3.06 4.75 -4.17
CA ARG A 157 -3.01 3.55 -3.33
C ARG A 157 -3.11 2.31 -4.19
N CYS A 158 -2.23 1.36 -3.95
CA CYS A 158 -2.24 0.06 -4.60
C CYS A 158 -2.04 -1.09 -3.62
N THR A 159 -2.51 -2.25 -4.02
CA THR A 159 -2.27 -3.54 -3.37
C THR A 159 -2.45 -4.65 -4.39
N PHE A 160 -2.32 -5.92 -3.98
CA PHE A 160 -2.60 -7.06 -4.86
C PHE A 160 -3.69 -7.94 -4.25
N VAL A 161 -4.35 -8.75 -5.08
CA VAL A 161 -5.35 -9.73 -4.65
C VAL A 161 -4.64 -10.96 -4.08
N PRO A 162 -4.86 -11.33 -2.79
CA PRO A 162 -4.32 -12.57 -2.23
C PRO A 162 -4.79 -13.81 -2.96
N GLN A 163 -3.98 -14.87 -2.96
CA GLN A 163 -4.29 -16.12 -3.66
C GLN A 163 -5.59 -16.77 -3.17
N ASP A 164 -5.88 -16.64 -1.88
CA ASP A 164 -7.03 -17.21 -1.17
C ASP A 164 -8.21 -16.23 -1.06
N PHE A 165 -8.18 -15.10 -1.79
CA PHE A 165 -9.26 -14.10 -1.74
C PHE A 165 -10.62 -14.65 -2.20
N GLY A 166 -10.62 -15.60 -3.14
CA GLY A 166 -11.83 -16.12 -3.77
C GLY A 166 -12.32 -15.21 -4.90
N GLU A 167 -13.65 -15.05 -5.01
CA GLU A 167 -14.25 -14.27 -6.09
C GLU A 167 -14.50 -12.81 -5.70
N GLY A 168 -14.40 -11.92 -6.68
CA GLY A 168 -14.83 -10.53 -6.48
C GLY A 168 -14.83 -9.74 -7.78
N ASN A 169 -15.37 -8.53 -7.72
CA ASN A 169 -15.21 -7.52 -8.76
C ASN A 169 -14.74 -6.20 -8.17
N VAL A 170 -14.25 -5.32 -9.04
CA VAL A 170 -13.85 -3.96 -8.68
C VAL A 170 -14.80 -2.91 -9.24
N ASN A 171 -14.98 -1.85 -8.45
CA ASN A 171 -15.68 -0.64 -8.86
C ASN A 171 -14.83 0.22 -9.82
N GLN A 172 -15.48 1.07 -10.62
CA GLN A 172 -14.83 1.95 -11.62
C GLN A 172 -13.70 2.84 -11.09
N HIS A 173 -13.64 3.09 -9.78
CA HIS A 173 -12.59 3.90 -9.16
C HIS A 173 -11.30 3.11 -8.86
N VAL A 174 -11.30 1.81 -9.15
CA VAL A 174 -10.17 0.88 -8.99
C VAL A 174 -9.83 0.30 -10.36
N CYS A 175 -8.57 0.47 -10.79
CA CYS A 175 -7.98 -0.24 -11.91
C CYS A 175 -7.48 -1.61 -11.45
N ILE A 176 -7.61 -2.58 -12.34
CA ILE A 176 -7.06 -3.93 -12.26
C ILE A 176 -6.16 -4.16 -13.47
#